data_AF-A0A327YYI1-F1
#
_entry.id   AF-A0A327YYI1-F1
#
_cell.length_a   1.000
_cell.length_b   1.000
_cell.length_c   1.000
_cell.angle_alpha   90.00
_cell.angle_beta   90.00
_cell.angle_gamma   90.00
#
_symmetry.space_group_name_H-M   'P 1'
#
loop_
_entity.id
_entity.type
_entity.pdbx_description
1 polymer ?
#
loop_
_entity_poly.entity_id
_entity_poly.type
_entity_poly.pdbx_seq_one_letter_code
_entity_poly.pdbx_strand_id
1 'polypeptide(L)'
;MLQTGHRNRRLPVTRESGAVELRQLEYFVAVAEEGSFTKGARRVRVAQSAVSATIQKLERELGLPVFAREAAGVTLTDAGAALLPEARGLLSAERRARDTVDQVRGGLRGTIRIGTLTSIGVRPASRGLMVVDLPQVLGRFHVTHPLVTFQLRTSPRGTAGHLESIVADELDMALVGAYSHPDRVKLHHLGTVPWCFVCPRRHRLADATSVSLEDLADETFVDFPPGWGNRTMTDRAFAGIGIVRNVPFEAADQETAVGLVRNGLGVTLAPRAGNEDDEALSVIDIADESLRLPIAVATASDRQPSAATTALLAAILRAAGKKDAAAEVQAHR
;
A
#
# COMPACT_ATOMS: atom_id res chain seq x y z
N MET A 1 14.51 -71.45 12.27
CA MET A 1 13.11 -71.18 11.89
C MET A 1 12.56 -70.20 12.93
N LEU A 2 12.13 -68.98 12.67
CA LEU A 2 11.59 -68.33 11.48
C LEU A 2 11.97 -66.84 11.50
N GLN A 3 12.28 -66.30 10.31
CA GLN A 3 12.35 -64.86 10.04
C GLN A 3 10.94 -64.26 10.10
N THR A 4 10.79 -63.10 10.74
CA THR A 4 9.62 -62.23 10.54
C THR A 4 10.09 -60.85 10.11
N GLY A 5 10.17 -60.66 8.79
CA GLY A 5 10.43 -59.38 8.17
C GLY A 5 9.25 -58.42 8.37
N HIS A 6 9.52 -57.28 8.98
CA HIS A 6 8.63 -56.12 8.94
C HIS A 6 8.63 -55.55 7.51
N ARG A 7 7.64 -55.96 6.72
CA ARG A 7 7.34 -55.34 5.42
C ARG A 7 6.90 -53.90 5.66
N ASN A 8 7.81 -52.98 5.37
CA ASN A 8 7.56 -51.55 5.29
C ASN A 8 6.62 -51.29 4.09
N ARG A 9 5.30 -51.29 4.34
CA ARG A 9 4.28 -50.89 3.36
C ARG A 9 4.40 -49.37 3.16
N ARG A 10 5.27 -48.96 2.23
CA ARG A 10 5.17 -47.63 1.63
C ARG A 10 3.81 -47.56 0.93
N LEU A 11 2.91 -46.74 1.48
CA LEU A 11 1.70 -46.33 0.78
C LEU A 11 2.14 -45.66 -0.53
N PRO A 12 1.64 -46.10 -1.71
CA PRO A 12 1.92 -45.39 -2.94
C PRO A 12 1.26 -44.02 -2.87
N VAL A 13 2.06 -42.96 -2.93
CA VAL A 13 1.54 -41.62 -3.23
C VAL A 13 1.10 -41.66 -4.69
N THR A 14 -0.19 -41.92 -4.90
CA THR A 14 -0.83 -41.75 -6.21
C THR A 14 -0.69 -40.28 -6.59
N ARG A 15 0.08 -39.98 -7.64
CA ARG A 15 0.01 -38.70 -8.33
C ARG A 15 -1.37 -38.61 -8.98
N GLU A 16 -2.34 -38.06 -8.27
CA GLU A 16 -3.57 -37.58 -8.87
C GLU A 16 -3.26 -36.40 -9.80
N SER A 17 -4.04 -36.29 -10.87
CA SER A 17 -3.86 -35.46 -12.05
C SER A 17 -3.42 -34.01 -11.79
N GLY A 18 -2.37 -33.57 -12.49
CA GLY A 18 -2.09 -32.15 -12.80
C GLY A 18 -2.01 -31.18 -11.62
N ALA A 19 -1.19 -31.47 -10.61
CA ALA A 19 -1.00 -30.53 -9.51
C ALA A 19 -0.29 -29.25 -9.97
N VAL A 20 -0.96 -28.10 -9.80
CA VAL A 20 -0.36 -26.77 -10.00
C VAL A 20 0.91 -26.64 -9.15
N GLU A 21 2.04 -26.39 -9.80
CA GLU A 21 3.36 -26.19 -9.20
C GLU A 21 3.57 -24.70 -8.87
N LEU A 22 4.21 -24.41 -7.73
CA LEU A 22 4.54 -23.02 -7.34
C LEU A 22 5.35 -22.28 -8.43
N ARG A 23 6.25 -22.98 -9.13
CA ARG A 23 7.01 -22.41 -10.25
C ARG A 23 6.11 -21.95 -11.41
N GLN A 24 5.01 -22.65 -11.68
CA GLN A 24 4.05 -22.22 -12.69
C GLN A 24 3.36 -20.91 -12.26
N LEU A 25 3.00 -20.82 -10.98
CA LEU A 25 2.42 -19.60 -10.41
C LEU A 25 3.42 -18.43 -10.43
N GLU A 26 4.70 -18.67 -10.12
CA GLU A 26 5.76 -17.64 -10.21
C GLU A 26 5.84 -17.05 -11.62
N TYR A 27 5.82 -17.90 -12.64
CA TYR A 27 5.92 -17.46 -14.03
C TYR A 27 4.64 -16.75 -14.47
N PHE A 28 3.48 -17.26 -14.06
CA PHE A 28 2.18 -16.64 -14.34
C PHE A 28 2.12 -15.22 -13.77
N VAL A 29 2.42 -15.05 -12.47
CA VAL A 29 2.44 -13.74 -11.81
C VAL A 29 3.45 -12.80 -12.49
N ALA A 30 4.63 -13.29 -12.85
CA ALA A 30 5.65 -12.48 -13.52
C ALA A 30 5.20 -11.97 -14.89
N VAL A 31 4.46 -12.77 -15.67
CA VAL A 31 3.92 -12.32 -16.97
C VAL A 31 2.75 -11.37 -16.78
N ALA A 32 1.86 -11.66 -15.83
CA ALA A 32 0.69 -10.82 -15.52
C ALA A 32 1.11 -9.40 -15.10
N GLU A 33 2.12 -9.28 -14.24
CA GLU A 33 2.57 -7.97 -13.74
C GLU A 33 3.35 -7.16 -14.79
N GLU A 34 4.01 -7.81 -15.74
CA GLU A 34 4.79 -7.14 -16.78
C GLU A 34 4.01 -6.87 -18.08
N GLY A 35 2.82 -7.49 -18.24
CA GLY A 35 2.04 -7.48 -19.48
C GLY A 35 2.77 -8.07 -20.69
N SER A 36 3.85 -8.85 -20.45
CA SER A 36 4.74 -9.33 -21.49
C SER A 36 5.48 -10.59 -21.08
N PHE A 37 5.40 -11.64 -21.91
CA PHE A 37 6.18 -12.87 -21.71
C PHE A 37 7.69 -12.61 -21.70
N THR A 38 8.19 -11.70 -22.54
CA THR A 38 9.62 -11.41 -22.63
C THR A 38 10.12 -10.70 -21.37
N LYS A 39 9.38 -9.69 -20.89
CA LYS A 39 9.74 -9.00 -19.64
C LYS A 39 9.58 -9.91 -18.42
N GLY A 40 8.50 -10.68 -18.36
CA GLY A 40 8.27 -11.68 -17.31
C GLY A 40 9.42 -12.71 -17.24
N ALA A 41 9.85 -13.24 -18.38
CA ALA A 41 10.99 -14.16 -18.46
C ALA A 41 12.30 -13.54 -17.98
N ARG A 42 12.57 -12.28 -18.33
CA ARG A 42 13.73 -11.53 -17.81
C ARG A 42 13.66 -11.38 -16.30
N ARG A 43 12.48 -11.05 -15.75
CA ARG A 43 12.27 -10.90 -14.31
C ARG A 43 12.54 -12.18 -13.53
N VAL A 44 12.09 -13.32 -14.02
CA VAL A 44 12.35 -14.64 -13.41
C VAL A 44 13.66 -15.29 -13.88
N ARG A 45 14.48 -14.57 -14.67
CA ARG A 45 15.82 -14.98 -15.15
C ARG A 45 15.85 -16.30 -15.92
N VAL A 46 14.87 -16.52 -16.80
CA VAL A 46 14.80 -17.70 -17.68
C VAL A 46 14.55 -17.31 -19.14
N ALA A 47 14.70 -18.27 -20.06
CA ALA A 47 14.33 -18.06 -21.44
C ALA A 47 12.81 -17.88 -21.61
N GLN A 48 12.39 -17.01 -22.53
CA GLN A 48 10.96 -16.77 -22.79
C GLN A 48 10.22 -18.05 -23.24
N SER A 49 10.87 -18.93 -24.00
CA SER A 49 10.31 -20.23 -24.39
C SER A 49 9.98 -21.12 -23.19
N ALA A 50 10.79 -21.09 -22.14
CA ALA A 50 10.55 -21.82 -20.90
C ALA A 50 9.33 -21.28 -20.14
N VAL A 51 9.18 -19.95 -20.08
CA VAL A 51 7.98 -19.33 -19.50
C VAL A 51 6.75 -19.72 -20.29
N SER A 52 6.76 -19.57 -21.62
CA SER A 52 5.63 -19.94 -22.48
C SER A 52 5.21 -21.40 -22.30
N ALA A 53 6.16 -22.34 -22.29
CA ALA A 53 5.86 -23.77 -22.11
C ALA A 53 5.27 -24.08 -20.73
N THR A 54 5.74 -23.39 -19.69
CA THR A 54 5.25 -23.55 -18.32
C THR A 54 3.83 -23.00 -18.16
N ILE A 55 3.53 -21.84 -18.75
CA ILE A 55 2.18 -21.27 -18.77
C ILE A 55 1.22 -22.16 -19.54
N GLN A 56 1.60 -22.68 -20.71
CA GLN A 56 0.78 -23.65 -21.45
C GLN A 56 0.52 -24.94 -20.67
N LYS A 57 1.46 -25.37 -19.82
CA LYS A 57 1.23 -26.49 -18.91
C LYS A 57 0.20 -26.12 -17.84
N LEU A 58 0.33 -24.94 -17.22
CA LEU A 58 -0.62 -24.42 -16.23
C LEU A 58 -2.05 -24.32 -16.82
N GLU A 59 -2.20 -23.74 -18.01
CA GLU A 59 -3.50 -23.62 -18.69
C GLU A 59 -4.13 -24.99 -19.01
N ARG A 60 -3.32 -25.98 -19.37
CA ARG A 60 -3.80 -27.36 -19.57
C ARG A 60 -4.26 -28.01 -18.27
N GLU A 61 -3.60 -27.74 -17.16
CA GLU A 61 -3.97 -28.27 -15.84
C GLU A 61 -5.23 -27.59 -15.29
N LEU A 62 -5.40 -26.29 -15.55
CA LEU A 62 -6.60 -25.52 -15.16
C LEU A 62 -7.78 -25.69 -16.13
N GLY A 63 -7.54 -26.16 -17.35
CA GLY A 63 -8.55 -26.32 -18.39
C GLY A 63 -9.02 -25.02 -19.05
N LEU A 64 -8.46 -23.87 -18.67
CA LEU A 64 -8.80 -22.55 -19.22
C LEU A 64 -7.53 -21.74 -19.50
N PRO A 65 -7.52 -20.93 -20.58
CA PRO A 65 -6.44 -19.97 -20.81
C PRO A 65 -6.46 -18.91 -19.70
N VAL A 66 -5.28 -18.55 -19.20
CA VAL A 66 -5.12 -17.50 -18.17
C VAL A 66 -4.67 -16.17 -18.78
N PHE A 67 -4.19 -16.21 -20.03
CA PHE A 67 -3.85 -15.01 -20.79
C PHE A 67 -4.59 -14.96 -22.13
N ALA A 68 -5.00 -13.75 -22.51
CA ALA A 68 -5.43 -13.42 -23.87
C ALA A 68 -4.29 -12.74 -24.63
N ARG A 69 -4.22 -13.00 -25.93
CA ARG A 69 -3.29 -12.31 -26.83
C ARG A 69 -4.03 -11.19 -27.54
N GLU A 70 -3.56 -9.97 -27.35
CA GLU A 70 -4.12 -8.79 -27.99
C GLU A 70 -3.05 -8.08 -28.83
N ALA A 71 -3.47 -7.21 -29.75
CA ALA A 71 -2.55 -6.42 -30.58
C ALA A 71 -1.61 -5.54 -29.74
N ALA A 72 -2.02 -5.13 -28.54
CA ALA A 72 -1.24 -4.30 -27.62
C ALA A 72 -0.36 -5.10 -26.64
N GLY A 73 -0.45 -6.43 -26.61
CA GLY A 73 0.34 -7.25 -25.70
C GLY A 73 -0.43 -8.43 -25.11
N VAL A 74 -0.16 -8.72 -23.84
CA VAL A 74 -0.75 -9.84 -23.10
C VAL A 74 -1.65 -9.28 -22.00
N THR A 75 -2.90 -9.73 -21.98
CA THR A 75 -3.90 -9.37 -20.96
C THR A 75 -4.37 -10.62 -20.24
N LEU A 76 -4.93 -10.47 -19.03
CA LEU A 76 -5.53 -11.59 -18.30
C LEU A 76 -6.90 -11.92 -18.87
N THR A 77 -7.22 -13.22 -18.97
CA THR A 77 -8.61 -13.66 -19.14
C THR A 77 -9.36 -13.53 -17.81
N ASP A 78 -10.68 -13.77 -17.80
CA ASP A 78 -11.45 -13.87 -16.55
C ASP A 78 -10.86 -14.94 -15.60
N ALA A 79 -10.43 -16.08 -16.15
CA ALA A 79 -9.77 -17.13 -15.39
C ALA A 79 -8.41 -16.67 -14.84
N GLY A 80 -7.62 -15.93 -15.62
CA GLY A 80 -6.36 -15.35 -15.16
C GLY A 80 -6.57 -14.28 -14.09
N ALA A 81 -7.56 -13.41 -14.25
CA ALA A 81 -7.89 -12.38 -13.27
C ALA A 81 -8.34 -13.00 -11.94
N ALA A 82 -9.12 -14.09 -11.97
CA ALA A 82 -9.51 -14.85 -10.79
C ALA A 82 -8.33 -15.62 -10.16
N LEU A 83 -7.42 -16.17 -10.97
CA LEU A 83 -6.25 -16.92 -10.48
C LEU A 83 -5.17 -16.04 -9.86
N LEU A 84 -4.99 -14.80 -10.35
CA LEU A 84 -3.92 -13.91 -9.91
C LEU A 84 -3.85 -13.68 -8.39
N PRO A 85 -4.93 -13.32 -7.68
CA PRO A 85 -4.88 -13.16 -6.23
C PRO A 85 -4.52 -14.47 -5.50
N GLU A 86 -5.04 -15.62 -5.94
CA GLU A 86 -4.75 -16.93 -5.35
C GLU A 86 -3.29 -17.34 -5.56
N ALA A 87 -2.77 -17.12 -6.77
CA ALA A 87 -1.39 -17.39 -7.13
C ALA A 87 -0.42 -16.58 -6.26
N ARG A 88 -0.72 -15.30 -6.04
CA ARG A 88 0.07 -14.44 -5.14
C ARG A 88 0.02 -14.94 -3.70
N GLY A 89 -1.18 -15.25 -3.20
CA GLY A 89 -1.41 -15.81 -1.88
C GLY A 89 -0.56 -17.04 -1.58
N LEU A 90 -0.53 -18.01 -2.52
CA LEU A 90 0.26 -19.24 -2.41
C LEU A 90 1.77 -18.96 -2.39
N LEU A 91 2.27 -18.11 -3.29
CA LEU A 91 3.69 -17.73 -3.32
C LEU A 91 4.11 -16.96 -2.06
N SER A 92 3.20 -16.17 -1.50
CA SER A 92 3.41 -15.46 -0.25
C SER A 92 3.43 -16.40 0.95
N ALA A 93 2.53 -17.39 1.00
CA ALA A 93 2.55 -18.44 2.00
C ALA A 93 3.84 -19.26 1.96
N GLU A 94 4.32 -19.60 0.77
CA GLU A 94 5.59 -20.30 0.58
C GLU A 94 6.78 -19.47 1.10
N ARG A 95 6.87 -18.18 0.74
CA ARG A 95 7.90 -17.28 1.28
C ARG A 95 7.86 -17.22 2.80
N ARG A 96 6.68 -17.05 3.40
CA ARG A 96 6.51 -17.04 4.86
C ARG A 96 6.97 -18.33 5.50
N ALA A 97 6.65 -19.49 4.92
CA ALA A 97 7.07 -20.78 5.43
C ALA A 97 8.61 -20.91 5.44
N ARG A 98 9.27 -20.47 4.37
CA ARG A 98 10.74 -20.41 4.32
C ARG A 98 11.28 -19.48 5.40
N ASP A 99 10.77 -18.25 5.48
CA ASP A 99 11.20 -17.24 6.47
C ASP A 99 11.06 -17.76 7.93
N THR A 100 9.99 -18.51 8.24
CA THR A 100 9.77 -19.10 9.57
C THR A 100 10.83 -20.16 9.91
N VAL A 101 11.11 -21.09 9.00
CA VAL A 101 12.17 -22.10 9.21
C VAL A 101 13.53 -21.44 9.36
N ASP A 102 13.75 -20.40 8.58
CA ASP A 102 14.98 -19.65 8.54
C ASP A 102 15.23 -18.86 9.83
N GLN A 103 14.20 -18.28 10.45
CA GLN A 103 14.31 -17.61 11.75
C GLN A 103 14.86 -18.51 12.85
N VAL A 104 14.58 -19.82 12.80
CA VAL A 104 15.17 -20.80 13.73
C VAL A 104 16.69 -20.87 13.59
N ARG A 105 17.24 -20.54 12.41
CA ARG A 105 18.68 -20.54 12.12
C ARG A 105 19.38 -19.20 12.44
N GLY A 106 18.64 -18.19 12.91
CA GLY A 106 19.18 -16.92 13.43
C GLY A 106 18.94 -15.69 12.54
N GLY A 107 18.39 -14.62 13.13
CA GLY A 107 18.19 -13.30 12.50
C GLY A 107 16.92 -13.14 11.64
N LEU A 108 16.24 -11.99 11.79
CA LEU A 108 15.13 -11.58 10.92
C LEU A 108 15.65 -11.33 9.49
N ARG A 109 14.93 -11.87 8.50
CA ARG A 109 15.27 -11.77 7.08
C ARG A 109 14.02 -11.73 6.21
N GLY A 110 14.20 -11.47 4.92
CA GLY A 110 13.14 -11.49 3.92
C GLY A 110 12.96 -10.14 3.23
N THR A 111 11.89 -10.01 2.44
CA THR A 111 11.52 -8.77 1.76
C THR A 111 10.16 -8.30 2.24
N ILE A 112 10.07 -7.03 2.65
CA ILE A 112 8.82 -6.38 3.04
C ILE A 112 8.42 -5.40 1.94
N ARG A 113 7.23 -5.59 1.36
CA ARG A 113 6.62 -4.70 0.36
C ARG A 113 5.75 -3.67 1.07
N ILE A 114 6.12 -2.39 0.95
CA ILE A 114 5.53 -1.29 1.72
C ILE A 114 4.90 -0.27 0.77
N GLY A 115 3.59 -0.08 0.88
CA GLY A 115 2.91 1.04 0.25
C GLY A 115 3.23 2.34 0.99
N THR A 116 3.65 3.36 0.26
CA THR A 116 4.00 4.68 0.80
C THR A 116 3.06 5.76 0.28
N LEU A 117 2.75 6.74 1.13
CA LEU A 117 2.15 7.99 0.68
C LEU A 117 3.18 8.74 -0.20
N THR A 118 2.74 9.48 -1.21
CA THR A 118 3.63 10.20 -2.14
C THR A 118 4.49 11.27 -1.45
N SER A 119 4.11 11.73 -0.26
CA SER A 119 4.82 12.77 0.49
C SER A 119 5.72 12.23 1.63
N ILE A 120 6.21 10.98 1.56
CA ILE A 120 7.13 10.49 2.59
C ILE A 120 8.48 11.22 2.47
N GLY A 121 8.74 12.13 3.41
CA GLY A 121 10.11 12.46 3.83
C GLY A 121 10.78 13.72 3.27
N VAL A 122 10.06 14.71 2.72
CA VAL A 122 10.74 15.92 2.19
C VAL A 122 10.98 17.00 3.26
N ARG A 123 10.44 16.87 4.48
CA ARG A 123 10.75 17.82 5.56
C ARG A 123 11.02 17.13 6.90
N PRO A 124 12.02 17.62 7.67
CA PRO A 124 12.35 17.06 8.98
C PRO A 124 11.11 17.01 9.88
N ALA A 125 10.95 15.90 10.61
CA ALA A 125 9.91 15.74 11.65
C ALA A 125 9.90 16.88 12.68
N SER A 126 11.01 17.62 12.81
CA SER A 126 11.17 18.82 13.63
C SER A 126 10.34 20.03 13.19
N ARG A 127 9.69 20.02 12.01
CA ARG A 127 8.86 21.13 11.51
C ARG A 127 7.38 20.78 11.27
N GLY A 128 6.89 19.76 11.97
CA GLY A 128 5.45 19.62 12.20
C GLY A 128 4.75 18.57 11.33
N LEU A 129 4.09 17.63 12.02
CA LEU A 129 2.99 16.79 11.54
C LEU A 129 3.30 15.58 10.64
N MET A 130 4.49 14.99 10.72
CA MET A 130 4.61 13.57 10.37
C MET A 130 4.33 12.72 11.61
N VAL A 131 3.25 11.93 11.57
CA VAL A 131 2.90 10.97 12.64
C VAL A 131 4.00 9.91 12.80
N VAL A 132 4.76 9.64 11.74
CA VAL A 132 5.96 8.79 11.75
C VAL A 132 6.97 9.22 10.68
N ASP A 133 8.25 9.28 11.04
CA ASP A 133 9.37 9.41 10.09
C ASP A 133 9.76 8.01 9.57
N LEU A 134 9.09 7.56 8.50
CA LEU A 134 9.32 6.22 7.95
C LEU A 134 10.77 6.03 7.49
N PRO A 135 11.43 6.96 6.77
CA PRO A 135 12.85 6.82 6.40
C PRO A 135 13.77 6.59 7.61
N GLN A 136 13.60 7.35 8.70
CA GLN A 136 14.38 7.14 9.92
C GLN A 136 14.13 5.76 10.54
N VAL A 137 12.87 5.32 10.59
CA VAL A 137 12.51 3.98 11.09
C VAL A 137 13.14 2.89 10.24
N LEU A 138 13.05 2.98 8.92
CA LEU A 138 13.65 2.01 7.99
C LEU A 138 15.17 1.97 8.11
N GLY A 139 15.82 3.14 8.21
CA GLY A 139 17.28 3.23 8.40
C GLY A 139 17.74 2.55 9.69
N ARG A 140 17.09 2.84 10.82
CA ARG A 140 17.38 2.17 12.10
C ARG A 140 17.09 0.66 12.03
N PHE A 141 15.98 0.28 11.42
CA PHE A 141 15.59 -1.12 11.31
C PHE A 141 16.59 -1.91 10.46
N HIS A 142 17.09 -1.33 9.37
CA HIS A 142 18.09 -1.96 8.51
C HIS A 142 19.42 -2.20 9.23
N VAL A 143 19.88 -1.26 10.06
CA VAL A 143 21.09 -1.44 10.87
C VAL A 143 20.96 -2.64 11.81
N THR A 144 19.79 -2.80 12.45
CA THR A 144 19.53 -3.92 13.37
C THR A 144 19.20 -5.24 12.66
N HIS A 145 18.70 -5.20 11.43
CA HIS A 145 18.24 -6.35 10.66
C HIS A 145 18.72 -6.27 9.20
N PRO A 146 20.03 -6.42 8.94
CA PRO A 146 20.63 -6.19 7.61
C PRO A 146 20.17 -7.19 6.54
N LEU A 147 19.63 -8.35 6.95
CA LEU A 147 19.08 -9.37 6.05
C LEU A 147 17.61 -9.09 5.65
N VAL A 148 17.01 -8.03 6.17
CA VAL A 148 15.68 -7.57 5.74
C VAL A 148 15.85 -6.52 4.64
N THR A 149 15.14 -6.72 3.54
CA THR A 149 15.08 -5.82 2.40
C THR A 149 13.70 -5.17 2.32
N PHE A 150 13.65 -3.94 1.82
CA PHE A 150 12.39 -3.19 1.66
C PHE A 150 12.12 -2.93 0.18
N GLN A 151 10.86 -3.07 -0.23
CA GLN A 151 10.37 -2.63 -1.54
C GLN A 151 9.29 -1.57 -1.30
N LEU A 152 9.63 -0.31 -1.54
CA LEU A 152 8.68 0.80 -1.41
C LEU A 152 7.90 0.97 -2.70
N ARG A 153 6.58 1.17 -2.61
CA ARG A 153 5.70 1.39 -3.76
C ARG A 153 4.75 2.54 -3.49
N THR A 154 4.57 3.41 -4.48
CA THR A 154 3.47 4.38 -4.52
C THR A 154 2.34 3.84 -5.37
N SER A 155 1.13 4.37 -5.18
CA SER A 155 -0.02 4.03 -6.01
C SER A 155 -0.59 5.30 -6.65
N PRO A 156 -0.83 5.32 -7.98
CA PRO A 156 -1.46 6.46 -8.64
C PRO A 156 -2.91 6.66 -8.18
N ARG A 157 -3.54 5.62 -7.62
CA ARG A 157 -4.89 5.66 -7.03
C ARG A 157 -4.86 5.94 -5.52
N GLY A 158 -3.72 6.37 -4.99
CA GLY A 158 -3.56 6.77 -3.60
C GLY A 158 -3.90 5.65 -2.61
N THR A 159 -4.65 6.01 -1.57
CA THR A 159 -5.05 5.11 -0.49
C THR A 159 -5.87 3.92 -1.01
N ALA A 160 -6.86 4.13 -1.87
CA ALA A 160 -7.67 3.05 -2.41
C ALA A 160 -6.81 2.00 -3.11
N GLY A 161 -5.87 2.44 -3.95
CA GLY A 161 -4.95 1.53 -4.62
C GLY A 161 -4.04 0.76 -3.66
N HIS A 162 -3.55 1.38 -2.59
CA HIS A 162 -2.78 0.68 -1.56
C HIS A 162 -3.60 -0.37 -0.82
N LEU A 163 -4.84 -0.05 -0.44
CA LEU A 163 -5.73 -1.00 0.23
C LEU A 163 -6.04 -2.20 -0.67
N GLU A 164 -6.31 -1.95 -1.96
CA GLU A 164 -6.52 -3.01 -2.94
C GLU A 164 -5.27 -3.89 -3.12
N SER A 165 -4.07 -3.30 -3.18
CA SER A 165 -2.82 -4.06 -3.25
C SER A 165 -2.55 -4.90 -1.99
N ILE A 166 -3.04 -4.50 -0.81
CA ILE A 166 -3.00 -5.37 0.38
C ILE A 166 -3.95 -6.56 0.23
N VAL A 167 -5.17 -6.31 -0.22
CA VAL A 167 -6.18 -7.36 -0.47
C VAL A 167 -5.70 -8.36 -1.53
N ALA A 168 -4.98 -7.87 -2.54
CA ALA A 168 -4.39 -8.66 -3.62
C ALA A 168 -3.03 -9.30 -3.27
N ASP A 169 -2.56 -9.16 -2.02
CA ASP A 169 -1.29 -9.72 -1.52
C ASP A 169 -0.04 -9.22 -2.30
N GLU A 170 -0.15 -8.03 -2.91
CA GLU A 170 0.93 -7.32 -3.58
C GLU A 170 1.77 -6.48 -2.60
N LEU A 171 1.16 -6.04 -1.50
CA LEU A 171 1.80 -5.31 -0.41
C LEU A 171 1.67 -6.06 0.90
N ASP A 172 2.72 -6.04 1.71
CA ASP A 172 2.71 -6.61 3.07
C ASP A 172 2.11 -5.62 4.07
N MET A 173 2.35 -4.32 3.85
CA MET A 173 1.75 -3.23 4.61
C MET A 173 1.71 -1.95 3.78
N ALA A 174 0.91 -0.96 4.18
CA ALA A 174 0.90 0.35 3.55
C ALA A 174 0.64 1.48 4.55
N LEU A 175 1.36 2.59 4.44
CA LEU A 175 1.01 3.82 5.14
C LEU A 175 -0.13 4.50 4.39
N VAL A 176 -1.27 4.71 5.06
CA VAL A 176 -2.49 5.23 4.46
C VAL A 176 -3.13 6.31 5.32
N GLY A 177 -3.82 7.26 4.68
CA GLY A 177 -4.82 8.10 5.33
C GLY A 177 -6.21 7.53 5.06
N ALA A 178 -6.89 6.93 6.03
CA ALA A 178 -8.11 6.17 5.74
C ALA A 178 -9.12 6.19 6.89
N TYR A 179 -10.39 6.45 6.57
CA TYR A 179 -11.53 6.33 7.49
C TYR A 179 -12.23 4.98 7.41
N SER A 180 -12.10 4.31 6.27
CA SER A 180 -12.72 3.03 5.97
C SER A 180 -11.72 2.15 5.24
N HIS A 181 -11.92 0.85 5.35
CA HIS A 181 -11.09 -0.14 4.71
C HIS A 181 -11.93 -1.39 4.39
N PRO A 182 -11.52 -2.22 3.43
CA PRO A 182 -12.14 -3.52 3.19
C PRO A 182 -12.05 -4.43 4.43
N ASP A 183 -12.94 -5.41 4.55
CA ASP A 183 -12.96 -6.38 5.68
C ASP A 183 -11.64 -7.17 5.81
N ARG A 184 -10.99 -7.44 4.67
CA ARG A 184 -9.70 -8.13 4.58
C ARG A 184 -8.50 -7.26 4.99
N VAL A 185 -8.74 -6.04 5.45
CA VAL A 185 -7.71 -5.10 5.90
C VAL A 185 -7.91 -4.78 7.38
N LYS A 186 -6.80 -4.61 8.10
CA LYS A 186 -6.73 -4.03 9.44
C LYS A 186 -5.91 -2.76 9.39
N LEU A 187 -6.42 -1.68 10.01
CA LEU A 187 -5.70 -0.44 10.21
C LEU A 187 -5.09 -0.37 11.61
N HIS A 188 -3.79 -0.09 11.69
CA HIS A 188 -3.07 0.19 12.92
C HIS A 188 -2.85 1.71 13.00
N HIS A 189 -3.68 2.39 13.79
CA HIS A 189 -3.73 3.85 13.83
C HIS A 189 -2.46 4.44 14.44
N LEU A 190 -1.79 5.31 13.69
CA LEU A 190 -0.61 6.03 14.17
C LEU A 190 -1.02 7.35 14.84
N GLY A 191 -2.01 8.04 14.30
CA GLY A 191 -2.45 9.36 14.77
C GLY A 191 -3.29 10.08 13.71
N THR A 192 -3.51 11.38 13.89
CA THR A 192 -4.34 12.20 13.00
C THR A 192 -3.58 13.46 12.59
N VAL A 193 -3.75 13.88 11.34
CA VAL A 193 -3.15 15.10 10.79
C VAL A 193 -4.26 16.11 10.50
N PRO A 194 -4.36 17.24 11.24
CA PRO A 194 -5.25 18.35 10.87
C PRO A 194 -4.89 18.93 9.51
N TRP A 195 -5.93 19.27 8.77
CA TRP A 195 -5.84 20.00 7.51
C TRP A 195 -6.22 21.46 7.71
N CYS A 196 -5.52 22.33 7.02
CA CYS A 196 -5.69 23.77 7.01
C CYS A 196 -6.11 24.23 5.62
N PHE A 197 -6.71 25.41 5.57
CA PHE A 197 -7.01 26.11 4.34
C PHE A 197 -5.75 26.86 3.89
N VAL A 198 -5.36 26.66 2.64
CA VAL A 198 -4.18 27.30 2.04
C VAL A 198 -4.62 28.10 0.83
N CYS A 199 -4.32 29.40 0.85
CA CYS A 199 -4.71 30.34 -0.20
C CYS A 199 -3.60 31.36 -0.47
N PRO A 200 -3.66 32.11 -1.60
CA PRO A 200 -2.77 33.24 -1.83
C PRO A 200 -2.94 34.32 -0.74
N ARG A 201 -1.89 35.09 -0.44
CA ARG A 201 -1.96 36.22 0.52
C ARG A 201 -2.99 37.30 0.18
N ARG A 202 -3.30 37.46 -1.10
CA ARG A 202 -4.31 38.42 -1.59
C ARG A 202 -5.76 37.88 -1.51
N HIS A 203 -5.95 36.67 -0.99
CA HIS A 203 -7.27 36.05 -0.89
C HIS A 203 -8.13 36.76 0.16
N ARG A 204 -9.45 36.83 -0.04
CA ARG A 204 -10.37 37.54 0.87
C ARG A 204 -10.36 37.02 2.32
N LEU A 205 -10.01 35.75 2.49
CA LEU A 205 -9.92 35.06 3.79
C LEU A 205 -8.48 35.01 4.33
N ALA A 206 -7.50 35.61 3.67
CA ALA A 206 -6.07 35.43 3.96
C ALA A 206 -5.65 35.80 5.40
N ASP A 207 -6.37 36.73 6.03
CA ASP A 207 -6.12 37.22 7.39
C ASP A 207 -7.12 36.67 8.43
N ALA A 208 -7.98 35.72 8.03
CA ALA A 208 -8.90 35.08 8.95
C ALA A 208 -8.13 34.21 9.96
N THR A 209 -8.57 34.21 11.22
CA THR A 209 -8.01 33.32 12.25
C THR A 209 -8.42 31.87 12.01
N SER A 210 -9.66 31.66 11.57
CA SER A 210 -10.21 30.36 11.19
C SER A 210 -11.31 30.52 10.14
N VAL A 211 -11.53 29.49 9.33
CA VAL A 211 -12.61 29.43 8.34
C VAL A 211 -13.52 28.23 8.59
N SER A 212 -14.81 28.36 8.30
CA SER A 212 -15.76 27.25 8.21
C SER A 212 -15.71 26.61 6.82
N LEU A 213 -16.37 25.47 6.61
CA LEU A 213 -16.47 24.88 5.27
C LEU A 213 -17.45 25.67 4.38
N GLU A 214 -18.47 26.28 5.00
CA GLU A 214 -19.44 27.17 4.36
C GLU A 214 -18.77 28.42 3.80
N ASP A 215 -17.76 28.96 4.50
CA ASP A 215 -16.97 30.09 3.99
C ASP A 215 -16.25 29.74 2.68
N LEU A 216 -16.03 28.45 2.39
CA LEU A 216 -15.30 27.96 1.24
C LEU A 216 -16.22 27.46 0.11
N ALA A 217 -17.54 27.65 0.23
CA ALA A 217 -18.53 27.09 -0.69
C ALA A 217 -18.29 27.46 -2.17
N ASP A 218 -17.95 28.73 -2.42
CA ASP A 218 -17.81 29.31 -3.76
C ASP A 218 -16.37 29.29 -4.28
N GLU A 219 -15.45 28.64 -3.54
CA GLU A 219 -14.03 28.64 -3.91
C GLU A 219 -13.70 27.65 -5.03
N THR A 220 -12.66 27.99 -5.80
CA THR A 220 -12.08 27.08 -6.80
C THR A 220 -10.93 26.29 -6.19
N PHE A 221 -11.09 24.98 -6.10
CA PHE A 221 -10.15 24.10 -5.43
C PHE A 221 -9.13 23.49 -6.39
N VAL A 222 -7.87 23.51 -5.96
CA VAL A 222 -6.84 22.56 -6.35
C VAL A 222 -6.88 21.44 -5.32
N ASP A 223 -7.23 20.22 -5.73
CA ASP A 223 -7.40 19.08 -4.81
C ASP A 223 -6.63 17.84 -5.30
N PHE A 224 -6.78 16.73 -4.58
CA PHE A 224 -6.16 15.45 -4.89
C PHE A 224 -7.10 14.56 -5.70
N PRO A 225 -6.56 13.61 -6.49
CA PRO A 225 -7.39 12.72 -7.29
C PRO A 225 -8.36 11.87 -6.44
N PRO A 226 -9.51 11.45 -6.98
CA PRO A 226 -10.43 10.51 -6.33
C PRO A 226 -9.72 9.21 -5.89
N GLY A 227 -10.19 8.63 -4.78
CA GLY A 227 -9.62 7.41 -4.19
C GLY A 227 -8.43 7.66 -3.24
N TRP A 228 -7.95 8.90 -3.17
CA TRP A 228 -6.95 9.29 -2.19
C TRP A 228 -7.61 9.59 -0.83
N GLY A 229 -6.89 9.31 0.26
CA GLY A 229 -7.42 9.44 1.63
C GLY A 229 -7.89 10.85 1.98
N ASN A 230 -7.09 11.83 1.56
CA ASN A 230 -7.41 13.24 1.70
C ASN A 230 -8.60 13.69 0.85
N ARG A 231 -8.68 13.27 -0.41
CA ARG A 231 -9.84 13.56 -1.26
C ARG A 231 -11.13 12.97 -0.68
N THR A 232 -11.06 11.73 -0.20
CA THR A 232 -12.19 11.07 0.49
C THR A 232 -12.62 11.85 1.74
N MET A 233 -11.66 12.38 2.49
CA MET A 233 -11.93 13.20 3.68
C MET A 233 -12.67 14.48 3.31
N THR A 234 -12.14 15.24 2.35
CA THR A 234 -12.68 16.54 1.96
C THR A 234 -14.04 16.36 1.29
N ASP A 235 -14.21 15.36 0.44
CA ASP A 235 -15.51 15.03 -0.15
C ASP A 235 -16.56 14.70 0.93
N ARG A 236 -16.19 13.90 1.95
CA ARG A 236 -17.10 13.57 3.06
C ARG A 236 -17.50 14.80 3.87
N ALA A 237 -16.53 15.66 4.19
CA ALA A 237 -16.76 16.86 5.00
C ALA A 237 -17.74 17.82 4.30
N PHE A 238 -17.49 18.14 3.02
CA PHE A 238 -18.36 19.04 2.26
C PHE A 238 -19.72 18.42 1.92
N ALA A 239 -19.78 17.13 1.61
CA ALA A 239 -21.05 16.43 1.40
C ALA A 239 -21.91 16.43 2.68
N GLY A 240 -21.31 16.37 3.86
CA GLY A 240 -21.99 16.44 5.16
C GLY A 240 -22.79 17.72 5.38
N ILE A 241 -22.43 18.81 4.71
CA ILE A 241 -23.13 20.10 4.75
C ILE A 241 -23.82 20.45 3.41
N GLY A 242 -23.91 19.50 2.48
CA GLY A 242 -24.61 19.67 1.21
C GLY A 242 -23.88 20.57 0.20
N ILE A 243 -22.58 20.79 0.36
CA ILE A 243 -21.78 21.61 -0.57
C ILE A 243 -21.04 20.72 -1.56
N VAL A 244 -21.12 21.06 -2.84
CA VAL A 244 -20.35 20.44 -3.91
C VAL A 244 -19.24 21.39 -4.34
N ARG A 245 -17.99 20.98 -4.19
CA ARG A 245 -16.82 21.82 -4.50
C ARG A 245 -16.54 21.88 -5.99
N ASN A 246 -16.05 23.04 -6.45
CA ASN A 246 -15.51 23.20 -7.79
C ASN A 246 -14.03 22.81 -7.83
N VAL A 247 -13.68 21.67 -8.47
CA VAL A 247 -12.31 21.11 -8.50
C VAL A 247 -11.80 20.98 -9.95
N PRO A 248 -11.35 22.06 -10.61
CA PRO A 248 -10.83 21.99 -11.97
C PRO A 248 -9.38 21.47 -12.05
N PHE A 249 -8.66 21.43 -10.93
CA PHE A 249 -7.27 20.98 -10.88
C PHE A 249 -7.11 19.83 -9.88
N GLU A 250 -6.52 18.72 -10.34
CA GLU A 250 -6.15 17.58 -9.51
C GLU A 250 -4.63 17.39 -9.49
N ALA A 251 -4.03 17.37 -8.31
CA ALA A 251 -2.59 17.23 -8.10
C ALA A 251 -2.28 16.00 -7.23
N ALA A 252 -1.36 15.14 -7.70
CA ALA A 252 -1.00 13.89 -7.04
C ALA A 252 0.01 14.06 -5.88
N ASP A 253 0.38 15.29 -5.55
CA ASP A 253 1.27 15.61 -4.43
C ASP A 253 1.02 17.05 -3.93
N GLN A 254 1.40 17.29 -2.67
CA GLN A 254 1.15 18.56 -2.00
C GLN A 254 1.98 19.71 -2.59
N GLU A 255 3.20 19.45 -3.05
CA GLU A 255 4.08 20.50 -3.58
C GLU A 255 3.52 21.08 -4.87
N THR A 256 3.03 20.21 -5.77
CA THR A 256 2.31 20.59 -6.98
C THR A 256 1.03 21.35 -6.63
N ALA A 257 0.20 20.85 -5.71
CA ALA A 257 -1.04 21.52 -5.32
C ALA A 257 -0.79 22.94 -4.79
N VAL A 258 0.17 23.08 -3.86
CA VAL A 258 0.57 24.37 -3.29
C VAL A 258 1.20 25.27 -4.36
N GLY A 259 1.96 24.71 -5.30
CA GLY A 259 2.53 25.44 -6.44
C GLY A 259 1.46 26.07 -7.33
N LEU A 260 0.35 25.37 -7.60
CA LEU A 260 -0.77 25.91 -8.35
C LEU A 260 -1.49 27.04 -7.58
N VAL A 261 -1.71 26.84 -6.27
CA VAL A 261 -2.27 27.88 -5.38
C VAL A 261 -1.38 29.12 -5.33
N ARG A 262 -0.07 28.95 -5.22
CA ARG A 262 0.91 30.07 -5.23
C ARG A 262 0.79 30.92 -6.50
N ASN A 263 0.42 30.31 -7.62
CA ASN A 263 0.20 30.99 -8.90
C ASN A 263 -1.25 31.46 -9.12
N GLY A 264 -2.09 31.41 -8.08
CA GLY A 264 -3.45 31.96 -8.10
C GLY A 264 -4.47 31.14 -8.86
N LEU A 265 -4.21 29.84 -9.09
CA LEU A 265 -5.15 28.94 -9.78
C LEU A 265 -6.27 28.40 -8.87
N GLY A 266 -6.36 28.90 -7.64
CA GLY A 266 -7.39 28.52 -6.69
C GLY A 266 -6.86 28.48 -5.26
N VAL A 267 -7.49 27.64 -4.46
CA VAL A 267 -7.17 27.37 -3.05
C VAL A 267 -7.00 25.87 -2.86
N THR A 268 -6.38 25.44 -1.77
CA THR A 268 -6.31 24.01 -1.43
C THR A 268 -6.53 23.78 0.05
N LEU A 269 -6.88 22.54 0.38
CA LEU A 269 -6.83 22.06 1.74
C LEU A 269 -5.56 21.21 1.84
N ALA A 270 -4.75 21.40 2.87
CA ALA A 270 -3.50 20.66 3.02
C ALA A 270 -3.09 20.56 4.49
N PRO A 271 -2.27 19.57 4.87
CA PRO A 271 -1.64 19.55 6.18
C PRO A 271 -0.89 20.85 6.47
N ARG A 272 -0.85 21.24 7.75
CA ARG A 272 -0.01 22.32 8.26
C ARG A 272 1.47 21.91 8.25
N ALA A 273 2.04 21.71 7.06
CA ALA A 273 3.37 21.14 6.88
C ALA A 273 4.27 22.10 6.10
N GLY A 274 4.68 23.18 6.77
CA GLY A 274 5.76 24.06 6.32
C GLY A 274 5.43 25.03 5.17
N ASN A 275 4.16 25.19 4.83
CA ASN A 275 3.69 26.30 3.98
C ASN A 275 3.64 27.64 4.73
N GLU A 276 3.78 27.62 6.07
CA GLU A 276 3.67 28.81 6.91
C GLU A 276 4.82 29.82 6.69
N ASP A 277 5.97 29.32 6.25
CA ASP A 277 7.14 30.15 5.93
C ASP A 277 7.07 30.76 4.51
N ASP A 278 6.05 30.41 3.71
CA ASP A 278 5.90 30.91 2.35
C ASP A 278 5.16 32.26 2.34
N GLU A 279 5.91 33.34 2.07
CA GLU A 279 5.39 34.71 2.05
C GLU A 279 4.27 34.94 1.01
N ALA A 280 4.13 34.08 -0.01
CA ALA A 280 3.07 34.22 -1.01
C ALA A 280 1.74 33.61 -0.56
N LEU A 281 1.73 32.84 0.53
CA LEU A 281 0.59 32.04 0.96
C LEU A 281 0.12 32.43 2.37
N SER A 282 -1.16 32.25 2.61
CA SER A 282 -1.76 32.19 3.94
C SER A 282 -2.17 30.75 4.25
N VAL A 283 -1.91 30.32 5.48
CA VAL A 283 -2.32 29.03 6.03
C VAL A 283 -3.24 29.31 7.20
N ILE A 284 -4.51 28.92 7.08
CA ILE A 284 -5.58 29.30 8.01
C ILE A 284 -6.20 28.03 8.57
N ASP A 285 -6.51 28.03 9.87
CA ASP A 285 -7.15 26.90 10.51
C ASP A 285 -8.59 26.73 10.03
N ILE A 286 -9.04 25.48 9.95
CA ILE A 286 -10.43 25.16 9.61
C ILE A 286 -11.13 24.78 10.90
N ALA A 287 -12.27 25.40 11.17
CA ALA A 287 -13.03 25.19 12.40
C ALA A 287 -13.64 23.78 12.48
N ASP A 288 -13.87 23.14 11.34
CA ASP A 288 -14.44 21.80 11.25
C ASP A 288 -13.43 20.70 11.64
N GLU A 289 -13.72 20.00 12.73
CA GLU A 289 -12.86 18.92 13.23
C GLU A 289 -12.84 17.65 12.36
N SER A 290 -13.76 17.52 11.40
CA SER A 290 -13.80 16.39 10.46
C SER A 290 -12.63 16.41 9.47
N LEU A 291 -11.97 17.56 9.29
CA LEU A 291 -10.76 17.69 8.47
C LEU A 291 -9.49 17.30 9.21
N ARG A 292 -9.50 16.11 9.81
CA ARG A 292 -8.36 15.49 10.51
C ARG A 292 -8.10 14.11 9.96
N LEU A 293 -7.17 13.99 9.01
CA LEU A 293 -6.91 12.73 8.31
C LEU A 293 -6.27 11.71 9.27
N PRO A 294 -6.94 10.58 9.60
CA PRO A 294 -6.33 9.51 10.37
C PRO A 294 -5.27 8.81 9.53
N ILE A 295 -4.05 8.80 10.05
CA ILE A 295 -2.91 8.09 9.46
C ILE A 295 -2.77 6.74 10.16
N ALA A 296 -2.69 5.68 9.37
CA ALA A 296 -2.57 4.32 9.84
C ALA A 296 -1.59 3.52 8.98
N VAL A 297 -1.10 2.42 9.55
CA VAL A 297 -0.52 1.34 8.77
C VAL A 297 -1.63 0.34 8.47
N ALA A 298 -1.94 0.13 7.20
CA ALA A 298 -2.80 -0.94 6.74
C ALA A 298 -2.01 -2.25 6.62
N THR A 299 -2.61 -3.35 7.04
CA THR A 299 -2.12 -4.73 6.87
C THR A 299 -3.30 -5.64 6.54
N ALA A 300 -3.06 -6.81 5.99
CA ALA A 300 -4.14 -7.78 5.79
C ALA A 300 -4.62 -8.35 7.14
N SER A 301 -5.93 -8.54 7.30
CA SER A 301 -6.54 -9.09 8.53
C SER A 301 -6.64 -10.61 8.53
N ASP A 302 -6.62 -11.23 7.35
CA ASP A 302 -6.90 -12.65 7.10
C ASP A 302 -5.64 -13.51 6.92
N ARG A 303 -4.45 -12.92 7.00
CA ARG A 303 -3.17 -13.64 6.88
C ARG A 303 -2.19 -13.25 7.97
N GLN A 304 -1.41 -14.24 8.41
CA GLN A 304 -0.32 -14.01 9.35
C GLN A 304 0.81 -13.24 8.67
N PRO A 305 1.21 -12.05 9.17
CA PRO A 305 2.37 -11.33 8.66
C PRO A 305 3.66 -12.13 8.90
N SER A 306 4.64 -11.98 8.01
CA SER A 306 5.99 -12.53 8.26
C SER A 306 6.58 -11.87 9.51
N ALA A 307 7.48 -12.55 10.24
CA ALA A 307 8.00 -11.93 11.46
C ALA A 307 8.82 -10.65 11.19
N ALA A 308 9.40 -10.49 9.99
CA ALA A 308 10.02 -9.24 9.56
C ALA A 308 8.97 -8.11 9.46
N THR A 309 7.82 -8.39 8.84
CA THR A 309 6.68 -7.46 8.76
C THR A 309 6.15 -7.11 10.14
N THR A 310 5.96 -8.11 11.00
CA THR A 310 5.54 -7.93 12.41
C THR A 310 6.50 -7.05 13.19
N ALA A 311 7.81 -7.32 13.07
CA ALA A 311 8.84 -6.56 13.76
C ALA A 311 8.92 -5.11 13.26
N LEU A 312 8.79 -4.89 11.94
CA LEU A 312 8.77 -3.55 11.37
C LEU A 312 7.52 -2.77 11.77
N LEU A 313 6.34 -3.39 11.73
CA LEU A 313 5.09 -2.79 12.21
C LEU A 313 5.24 -2.33 13.67
N ALA A 314 5.78 -3.19 14.54
CA ALA A 314 6.03 -2.82 15.93
C ALA A 314 7.04 -1.64 16.06
N ALA A 315 8.05 -1.58 15.19
CA ALA A 315 8.99 -0.45 15.16
C ALA A 315 8.33 0.86 14.72
N ILE A 316 7.44 0.81 13.72
CA ILE A 316 6.66 1.96 13.25
C ILE A 316 5.72 2.46 14.35
N LEU A 317 4.98 1.56 15.00
CA LEU A 317 4.07 1.92 16.10
C LEU A 317 4.81 2.55 17.27
N ARG A 318 5.98 2.02 17.66
CA ARG A 318 6.83 2.63 18.70
C ARG A 318 7.32 4.03 18.30
N ALA A 319 7.73 4.20 17.05
CA ALA A 319 8.18 5.51 16.55
C ALA A 319 7.04 6.55 16.53
N ALA A 320 5.79 6.11 16.35
CA ALA A 320 4.59 6.94 16.48
C ALA A 320 4.15 7.16 17.95
N GLY A 321 4.95 6.74 18.93
CA GLY A 321 4.66 6.94 20.36
C GLY A 321 3.65 5.97 20.97
N LYS A 322 3.27 4.88 20.28
CA LYS A 322 2.38 3.85 20.82
C LYS A 322 3.15 2.93 21.78
N LYS A 323 2.96 3.12 23.08
CA LYS A 323 3.72 2.44 24.15
C LYS A 323 3.47 0.93 24.25
N ASP A 324 2.30 0.45 23.81
CA ASP A 324 1.90 -0.97 23.84
C ASP A 324 1.97 -1.66 22.46
N ALA A 325 2.88 -1.19 21.59
CA ALA A 325 3.03 -1.67 20.21
C ALA A 325 3.20 -3.20 20.05
N ALA A 326 3.77 -3.89 21.05
CA ALA A 326 3.90 -5.35 21.01
C ALA A 326 2.55 -6.04 21.31
N ALA A 327 1.80 -5.54 22.31
CA ALA A 327 0.49 -6.08 22.67
C ALA A 327 -0.55 -5.81 21.58
N GLU A 328 -0.52 -4.66 20.90
CA GLU A 328 -1.45 -4.35 19.79
C GLU A 328 -1.26 -5.29 18.58
N VAL A 329 -0.01 -5.70 18.35
CA VAL A 329 0.38 -6.66 17.32
C VAL A 329 0.06 -8.12 17.74
N GLN A 330 0.08 -8.44 19.03
CA GLN A 330 -0.19 -9.80 19.56
C GLN A 330 -1.64 -10.06 20.01
N ALA A 331 -2.38 -9.06 20.49
CA ALA A 331 -3.70 -9.19 21.12
C ALA A 331 -4.84 -9.54 20.16
N HIS A 332 -4.53 -9.80 18.89
CA HIS A 332 -5.51 -10.12 17.85
C HIS A 332 -5.05 -11.33 17.01
N ARG A 333 -4.27 -12.23 17.61
CA ARG A 333 -4.01 -13.57 17.09
C ARG A 333 -5.18 -14.51 17.35
#